data_AF-A0A9D8IMQ4-F1
#
_entry.id   AF-A0A9D8IMQ4-F1
#
_cell.length_a   1.000
_cell.length_b   1.000
_cell.length_c   1.000
_cell.angle_alpha   90.00
_cell.angle_beta   90.00
_cell.angle_gamma   90.00
#
_symmetry.space_group_name_H-M   'P 1'
#
loop_
_entity.id
_entity.type
_entity.pdbx_description
1 polymer ?
#
loop_
_entity_poly.entity_id
_entity_poly.type
_entity_poly.pdbx_seq_one_letter_code
_entity_poly.pdbx_strand_id
1 'polypeptide(L)'
;MSLLGKVLAILNLLTLLAAGVLGAMVYAQRQNWTHTIFLANLYLEGLPVDANETDRSGSPIASRMGPATLMAMFGTADTPSTQEGFVKAMASDLIKRIKDEADPVKQMALVRVYAQPLVNEPGEWEDFIAMMNASDTRSAALLALGYVCTPVFSEHSLPTAFIKKDRVIDLMGSDESSSSKAPGDYIPGDMLLADNAVFEKLSKKGSPAEIATWAMLAKLDLMFDSAGVSLVGAEDKQAQMPGADGTAVPLDPRTRKLATARLLTTLGLAGNQATDQVAKLVTVVGPRAFLNAMENEAGDLRALNTEIEFRLKQSMERFVARYGQAIDTIKSLDIEHRRLMSELDEIKKLLDMQPMLLEERKKNLERLEADLKKKRGDSDSLFQSLQTGARSLYQKRRELQGLVDQVGQLEKRARQLELR
;
A
#
# COMPACT_ATOMS: atom_id res chain seq x y z
N MET A 1 84.84 -29.05 -51.04
CA MET A 1 83.36 -29.04 -51.20
C MET A 1 83.01 -28.47 -52.56
N SER A 2 82.16 -29.16 -53.34
CA SER A 2 81.72 -28.65 -54.65
C SER A 2 80.81 -27.41 -54.48
N LEU A 3 80.80 -26.53 -55.49
CA LEU A 3 79.94 -25.35 -55.54
C LEU A 3 78.46 -25.73 -55.34
N LEU A 4 78.04 -26.84 -55.95
CA LEU A 4 76.68 -27.38 -55.89
C LEU A 4 76.28 -27.79 -54.46
N GLY A 5 77.20 -28.39 -53.69
CA GLY A 5 76.95 -28.73 -52.29
C GLY A 5 76.72 -27.50 -51.40
N LYS A 6 77.42 -26.38 -51.66
CA LYS A 6 77.20 -25.12 -50.93
C LYS A 6 75.84 -24.50 -51.25
N VAL A 7 75.44 -24.51 -52.52
CA VAL A 7 74.12 -24.00 -52.94
C VAL A 7 72.99 -24.80 -52.30
N LEU A 8 73.09 -26.14 -52.29
CA LEU A 8 72.10 -27.00 -51.63
C LEU A 8 72.03 -26.75 -50.11
N ALA A 9 73.17 -26.54 -49.45
CA ALA A 9 73.19 -26.22 -48.01
C ALA A 9 72.48 -24.89 -47.71
N ILE A 10 72.69 -23.85 -48.53
CA ILE A 10 72.00 -22.56 -48.38
C ILE A 10 70.48 -22.72 -48.61
N LEU A 11 70.07 -23.46 -49.64
CA LEU A 11 68.66 -23.72 -49.91
C LEU A 11 67.97 -24.48 -48.76
N ASN A 12 68.63 -25.48 -48.15
CA ASN A 12 68.11 -26.17 -46.98
C ASN A 12 67.97 -25.25 -45.77
N LEU A 13 68.96 -24.37 -45.53
CA LEU A 13 68.88 -23.38 -44.45
C LEU A 13 67.73 -22.40 -44.67
N LEU A 14 67.55 -21.90 -45.89
CA LEU A 14 66.43 -21.02 -46.24
C LEU A 14 65.08 -21.73 -46.07
N THR A 15 65.00 -23.01 -46.44
CA THR A 15 63.79 -23.82 -46.27
C THR A 15 63.46 -24.01 -44.78
N LEU A 16 64.46 -24.29 -43.94
CA LEU A 16 64.29 -24.41 -42.50
C LEU A 16 63.81 -23.09 -41.86
N LEU A 17 64.39 -21.96 -42.26
CA LEU A 17 63.95 -20.63 -41.81
C LEU A 17 62.53 -20.32 -42.25
N ALA A 18 62.18 -20.61 -43.51
CA ALA A 18 60.83 -20.44 -44.02
C ALA A 18 59.82 -21.32 -43.26
N ALA A 19 60.15 -22.57 -42.98
CA ALA A 19 59.33 -23.46 -42.16
C ALA A 19 59.18 -22.94 -40.72
N GLY A 20 60.23 -22.39 -40.12
CA GLY A 20 60.19 -21.75 -38.81
C GLY A 20 59.25 -20.54 -38.77
N VAL A 21 59.34 -19.66 -39.76
CA VAL A 21 58.45 -18.48 -39.90
C VAL A 21 57.00 -18.90 -40.11
N LEU A 22 56.74 -19.86 -41.00
CA LEU A 22 55.39 -20.40 -41.22
C LEU A 22 54.83 -21.06 -39.95
N GLY A 23 55.66 -21.82 -39.24
CA GLY A 23 55.29 -22.42 -37.95
C GLY A 23 54.91 -21.36 -36.91
N ALA A 24 55.70 -20.29 -36.78
CA ALA A 24 55.42 -19.17 -35.90
C ALA A 24 54.12 -18.44 -36.28
N MET A 25 53.88 -18.20 -37.58
CA MET A 25 52.64 -17.58 -38.08
C MET A 25 51.40 -18.44 -37.78
N VAL A 26 51.47 -19.75 -38.03
CA VAL A 26 50.36 -20.68 -37.73
C VAL A 26 50.09 -20.74 -36.22
N TYR A 27 51.14 -20.77 -35.40
CA TYR A 27 51.01 -20.72 -33.96
C TYR A 27 50.35 -19.42 -33.48
N ALA A 28 50.78 -18.28 -33.99
CA ALA A 28 50.19 -16.97 -33.68
C ALA A 28 48.70 -16.92 -34.08
N GLN A 29 48.33 -17.44 -35.26
CA GLN A 29 46.95 -17.51 -35.72
C GLN A 29 46.08 -18.41 -34.82
N ARG A 30 46.62 -19.56 -34.37
CA ARG A 30 45.94 -20.45 -33.42
C ARG A 30 45.72 -19.79 -32.07
N GLN A 31 46.71 -19.05 -31.56
CA GLN A 31 46.57 -18.29 -30.31
C GLN A 31 45.49 -17.21 -30.44
N ASN A 32 45.45 -16.49 -31.56
CA ASN A 32 44.42 -15.48 -31.81
C ASN A 32 43.01 -16.09 -31.91
N TRP A 33 42.84 -17.23 -32.59
CA TRP A 33 41.56 -17.94 -32.64
C TRP A 33 41.12 -18.46 -31.26
N THR A 34 42.06 -19.00 -30.48
CA THR A 34 41.78 -19.48 -29.11
C THR A 34 41.34 -18.33 -28.21
N HIS A 35 42.00 -17.16 -28.34
CA HIS A 35 41.61 -15.96 -27.63
C HIS A 35 40.24 -15.42 -28.09
N THR A 36 39.95 -15.43 -29.40
CA THR A 36 38.66 -14.97 -29.94
C THR A 36 37.51 -15.86 -29.49
N ILE A 37 37.70 -17.19 -29.50
CA ILE A 37 36.71 -18.14 -28.97
C ILE A 37 36.52 -17.94 -27.47
N PHE A 38 37.61 -17.72 -26.72
CA PHE A 38 37.54 -17.39 -25.31
C PHE A 38 36.72 -16.13 -25.05
N LEU A 39 36.99 -15.03 -25.78
CA LEU A 39 36.21 -13.79 -25.70
C LEU A 39 34.75 -14.02 -26.05
N ALA A 40 34.46 -14.77 -27.12
CA ALA A 40 33.09 -15.08 -27.52
C ALA A 40 32.32 -15.86 -26.44
N ASN A 41 32.96 -16.85 -25.81
CA ASN A 41 32.37 -17.57 -24.68
C ASN A 41 32.14 -16.64 -23.49
N LEU A 42 33.11 -15.77 -23.18
CA LEU A 42 33.01 -14.80 -22.10
C LEU A 42 31.92 -13.76 -22.36
N TYR A 43 31.70 -13.33 -23.61
CA TYR A 43 30.58 -12.47 -23.98
C TYR A 43 29.22 -13.16 -23.85
N LEU A 44 29.16 -14.48 -24.01
CA LEU A 44 27.90 -15.25 -23.90
C LEU A 44 27.59 -15.66 -22.46
N GLU A 45 28.61 -16.04 -21.70
CA GLU A 45 28.51 -16.56 -20.34
C GLU A 45 28.75 -15.50 -19.27
N GLY A 46 29.28 -14.33 -19.63
CA GLY A 46 29.70 -13.30 -18.68
C GLY A 46 31.06 -13.59 -18.06
N LEU A 47 31.48 -12.69 -17.18
CA LEU A 47 32.65 -12.90 -16.31
C LEU A 47 32.48 -14.16 -15.46
N PRO A 48 33.58 -14.81 -15.05
CA PRO A 48 33.53 -15.86 -14.05
C PRO A 48 33.00 -15.30 -12.73
N VAL A 49 32.23 -16.11 -12.01
CA VAL A 49 31.62 -15.78 -10.73
C VAL A 49 32.69 -15.44 -9.70
N ASP A 50 33.72 -16.28 -9.59
CA ASP A 50 34.87 -16.10 -8.70
C ASP A 50 36.21 -16.40 -9.39
N ALA A 51 37.31 -16.27 -8.64
CA ALA A 51 38.65 -16.50 -9.17
C ALA A 51 38.95 -17.98 -9.48
N ASN A 52 38.16 -18.90 -8.92
CA ASN A 52 38.35 -20.35 -8.98
C ASN A 52 37.48 -21.02 -10.05
N GLU A 53 36.54 -20.30 -10.68
CA GLU A 53 35.75 -20.83 -11.79
C GLU A 53 36.67 -21.25 -12.93
N THR A 54 36.64 -22.54 -13.25
CA THR A 54 37.47 -23.14 -14.29
C THR A 54 36.67 -23.32 -15.58
N ASP A 55 37.36 -23.19 -16.71
CA ASP A 55 36.79 -23.53 -18.00
C ASP A 55 36.71 -25.07 -18.18
N ARG A 56 36.20 -25.50 -19.34
CA ARG A 56 36.10 -26.94 -19.69
C ARG A 56 37.46 -27.67 -19.71
N SER A 57 38.57 -26.94 -19.71
CA SER A 57 39.93 -27.50 -19.65
C SER A 57 40.49 -27.57 -18.23
N GLY A 58 39.73 -27.13 -17.22
CA GLY A 58 40.18 -27.04 -15.84
C GLY A 58 41.06 -25.82 -15.54
N SER A 59 41.17 -24.87 -16.48
CA SER A 59 41.97 -23.67 -16.29
C SER A 59 41.13 -22.55 -15.66
N PRO A 60 41.60 -21.85 -14.62
CA PRO A 60 40.86 -20.72 -14.04
C PRO A 60 40.61 -19.62 -15.07
N ILE A 61 39.35 -19.28 -15.32
CA ILE A 61 38.94 -18.28 -16.31
C ILE A 61 39.49 -16.91 -15.91
N ALA A 62 39.44 -16.60 -14.61
CA ALA A 62 39.90 -15.34 -14.03
C ALA A 62 41.35 -15.01 -14.41
N SER A 63 42.24 -16.02 -14.39
CA SER A 63 43.66 -15.87 -14.69
C SER A 63 43.95 -15.48 -16.15
N ARG A 64 43.01 -15.75 -17.06
CA ARG A 64 43.12 -15.45 -18.50
C ARG A 64 42.62 -14.06 -18.87
N MET A 65 42.00 -13.34 -17.93
CA MET A 65 41.48 -11.97 -18.16
C MET A 65 42.51 -10.94 -17.72
N GLY A 66 43.53 -10.76 -18.56
CA GLY A 66 44.48 -9.68 -18.38
C GLY A 66 43.87 -8.29 -18.67
N PRO A 67 44.61 -7.21 -18.36
CA PRO A 67 44.17 -5.82 -18.58
C PRO A 67 43.71 -5.54 -20.01
N ALA A 68 44.35 -6.15 -21.02
CA ALA A 68 43.98 -5.99 -22.42
C ALA A 68 42.59 -6.60 -22.73
N THR A 69 42.26 -7.75 -22.13
CA THR A 69 40.95 -8.39 -22.25
C THR A 69 39.86 -7.51 -21.61
N LEU A 70 40.12 -7.00 -20.40
CA LEU A 70 39.20 -6.12 -19.69
C LEU A 70 38.97 -4.79 -20.43
N MET A 71 40.04 -4.20 -20.97
CA MET A 71 39.97 -3.02 -21.81
C MET A 71 39.14 -3.27 -23.08
N ALA A 72 39.29 -4.43 -23.71
CA ALA A 72 38.53 -4.78 -24.91
C ALA A 72 37.04 -5.00 -24.64
N MET A 73 36.66 -5.48 -23.44
CA MET A 73 35.28 -5.76 -23.08
C MET A 73 34.54 -4.57 -22.46
N PHE A 74 35.22 -3.80 -21.62
CA PHE A 74 34.60 -2.76 -20.80
C PHE A 74 35.10 -1.34 -21.12
N GLY A 75 36.08 -1.20 -22.02
CA GLY A 75 36.73 0.08 -22.29
C GLY A 75 37.61 0.60 -21.15
N THR A 76 37.82 -0.20 -20.09
CA THR A 76 38.70 0.12 -18.97
C THR A 76 39.33 -1.14 -18.37
N ALA A 77 40.62 -1.05 -18.03
CA ALA A 77 41.37 -2.12 -17.38
C ALA A 77 41.06 -2.28 -15.88
N ASP A 78 40.44 -1.29 -15.26
CA ASP A 78 40.15 -1.27 -13.81
C ASP A 78 38.88 -2.04 -13.44
N THR A 79 38.20 -2.66 -14.42
CA THR A 79 37.02 -3.49 -14.14
C THR A 79 37.44 -4.77 -13.44
N PRO A 80 36.78 -5.16 -12.33
CA PRO A 80 37.04 -6.45 -11.69
C PRO A 80 36.92 -7.61 -12.69
N SER A 81 37.83 -8.58 -12.57
CA SER A 81 37.83 -9.77 -13.42
C SER A 81 36.67 -10.71 -13.09
N THR A 82 36.09 -10.66 -11.89
CA THR A 82 35.02 -11.58 -11.48
C THR A 82 33.70 -10.87 -11.27
N GLN A 83 32.58 -11.60 -11.39
CA GLN A 83 31.27 -11.08 -11.04
C GLN A 83 31.21 -10.72 -9.55
N GLU A 84 31.79 -11.55 -8.67
CA GLU A 84 31.91 -11.26 -7.24
C GLU A 84 32.64 -9.93 -6.99
N GLY A 85 33.76 -9.69 -7.67
CA GLY A 85 34.51 -8.43 -7.56
C GLY A 85 33.69 -7.25 -8.05
N PHE A 86 32.90 -7.43 -9.10
CA PHE A 86 32.00 -6.40 -9.62
C PHE A 86 30.87 -6.08 -8.63
N VAL A 87 30.23 -7.09 -8.06
CA VAL A 87 29.20 -6.91 -7.02
C VAL A 87 29.80 -6.23 -5.79
N LYS A 88 30.97 -6.68 -5.30
CA LYS A 88 31.69 -6.05 -4.16
C LYS A 88 31.93 -4.56 -4.43
N ALA A 89 32.41 -4.22 -5.62
CA ALA A 89 32.66 -2.82 -6.00
C ALA A 89 31.36 -2.01 -6.02
N MET A 90 30.29 -2.54 -6.62
CA MET A 90 29.00 -1.85 -6.70
C MET A 90 28.32 -1.72 -5.33
N ALA A 91 28.43 -2.74 -4.49
CA ALA A 91 27.89 -2.74 -3.14
C ALA A 91 28.64 -1.77 -2.22
N SER A 92 29.98 -1.75 -2.32
CA SER A 92 30.81 -0.79 -1.60
C SER A 92 30.49 0.64 -2.00
N ASP A 93 30.34 0.91 -3.30
CA ASP A 93 29.94 2.22 -3.81
C ASP A 93 28.53 2.60 -3.33
N LEU A 94 27.57 1.67 -3.36
CA LEU A 94 26.22 1.89 -2.84
C LEU A 94 26.23 2.24 -1.36
N ILE A 95 26.87 1.41 -0.53
CA ILE A 95 26.96 1.64 0.92
C ILE A 95 27.65 2.97 1.21
N LYS A 96 28.71 3.27 0.47
CA LYS A 96 29.42 4.54 0.57
C LYS A 96 28.48 5.71 0.25
N ARG A 97 27.74 5.66 -0.85
CA ARG A 97 26.75 6.70 -1.21
C ARG A 97 25.67 6.88 -0.15
N ILE A 98 25.18 5.78 0.44
CA ILE A 98 24.19 5.83 1.53
C ILE A 98 24.81 6.46 2.78
N LYS A 99 26.04 6.11 3.14
CA LYS A 99 26.72 6.62 4.35
C LYS A 99 27.20 8.07 4.21
N ASP A 100 27.65 8.45 3.03
CA ASP A 100 28.18 9.79 2.74
C ASP A 100 27.05 10.83 2.59
N GLU A 101 25.78 10.40 2.43
CA GLU A 101 24.63 11.31 2.39
C GLU A 101 24.26 11.77 3.81
N ALA A 102 24.54 13.04 4.09
CA ALA A 102 24.34 13.65 5.40
C ALA A 102 22.86 13.99 5.68
N ASP A 103 22.05 14.19 4.64
CA ASP A 103 20.62 14.50 4.81
C ASP A 103 19.81 13.19 4.99
N PRO A 104 19.19 12.96 6.16
CA PRO A 104 18.45 11.73 6.43
C PRO A 104 17.29 11.52 5.46
N VAL A 105 16.69 12.58 4.92
CA VAL A 105 15.59 12.47 3.95
C VAL A 105 16.10 11.99 2.60
N LYS A 106 17.27 12.47 2.16
CA LYS A 106 17.91 12.01 0.92
C LYS A 106 18.52 10.64 1.05
N GLN A 107 19.14 10.35 2.19
CA GLN A 107 19.63 9.02 2.53
C GLN A 107 18.47 8.02 2.45
N MET A 108 17.31 8.40 3.01
CA MET A 108 16.10 7.59 2.91
C MET A 108 15.59 7.45 1.48
N ALA A 109 15.61 8.52 0.68
CA ALA A 109 15.23 8.45 -0.72
C ALA A 109 16.16 7.51 -1.52
N LEU A 110 17.46 7.54 -1.25
CA LEU A 110 18.43 6.62 -1.85
C LEU A 110 18.15 5.18 -1.45
N VAL A 111 18.04 4.92 -0.15
CA VAL A 111 17.64 3.62 0.43
C VAL A 111 16.36 3.12 -0.25
N ARG A 112 15.35 3.98 -0.38
CA ARG A 112 14.08 3.66 -1.04
C ARG A 112 14.25 3.25 -2.50
N VAL A 113 15.04 3.98 -3.28
CA VAL A 113 15.31 3.68 -4.70
C VAL A 113 15.97 2.31 -4.85
N TYR A 114 16.96 1.99 -4.02
CA TYR A 114 17.64 0.70 -4.07
C TYR A 114 16.88 -0.43 -3.39
N ALA A 115 16.01 -0.13 -2.42
CA ALA A 115 15.17 -1.11 -1.73
C ALA A 115 14.05 -1.60 -2.64
N GLN A 116 13.43 -0.70 -3.39
CA GLN A 116 12.22 -1.00 -4.16
C GLN A 116 12.35 -2.24 -5.05
N PRO A 117 13.42 -2.41 -5.86
CA PRO A 117 13.53 -3.60 -6.69
C PRO A 117 13.99 -4.85 -5.92
N LEU A 118 14.41 -4.72 -4.65
CA LEU A 118 14.71 -5.86 -3.76
C LEU A 118 13.47 -6.39 -3.03
N VAL A 119 12.36 -5.64 -3.09
CA VAL A 119 11.09 -6.04 -2.53
C VAL A 119 10.39 -6.97 -3.53
N ASN A 120 10.39 -8.26 -3.21
CA ASN A 120 9.83 -9.28 -4.09
C ASN A 120 8.33 -9.48 -3.86
N GLU A 121 7.80 -9.11 -2.69
CA GLU A 121 6.38 -9.22 -2.38
C GLU A 121 5.71 -7.85 -2.26
N PRO A 122 4.48 -7.66 -2.79
CA PRO A 122 3.80 -6.37 -2.71
C PRO A 122 3.55 -5.90 -1.26
N GLY A 123 3.39 -6.84 -0.32
CA GLY A 123 3.25 -6.52 1.11
C GLY A 123 4.53 -5.98 1.74
N GLU A 124 5.70 -6.47 1.33
CA GLU A 124 6.99 -6.05 1.90
C GLU A 124 7.26 -4.56 1.65
N TRP A 125 6.80 -4.00 0.53
CA TRP A 125 6.99 -2.58 0.25
C TRP A 125 6.06 -1.73 1.11
N GLU A 126 4.82 -2.17 1.28
CA GLU A 126 3.88 -1.53 2.20
C GLU A 126 4.40 -1.58 3.64
N ASP A 127 4.95 -2.71 4.06
CA ASP A 127 5.57 -2.88 5.37
C ASP A 127 6.81 -1.99 5.53
N PHE A 128 7.63 -1.88 4.49
CA PHE A 128 8.78 -0.97 4.47
C PHE A 128 8.34 0.50 4.59
N ILE A 129 7.30 0.90 3.85
CA ILE A 129 6.72 2.26 3.88
C ILE A 129 6.05 2.52 5.23
N ALA A 130 5.33 1.55 5.79
CA ALA A 130 4.70 1.62 7.10
C ALA A 130 5.75 1.74 8.21
N MET A 131 6.84 1.00 8.10
CA MET A 131 7.98 1.07 9.02
C MET A 131 8.62 2.46 9.00
N MET A 132 8.84 3.04 7.82
CA MET A 132 9.38 4.40 7.70
C MET A 132 8.43 5.47 8.26
N ASN A 133 7.12 5.28 8.08
CA ASN A 133 6.08 6.22 8.52
C ASN A 133 5.53 5.91 9.92
N ALA A 134 6.12 4.97 10.64
CA ALA A 134 5.65 4.57 11.95
C ALA A 134 5.69 5.76 12.91
N SER A 135 4.63 5.93 13.70
CA SER A 135 4.51 7.01 14.69
C SER A 135 5.50 6.89 15.83
N ASP A 136 5.99 5.68 16.09
CA ASP A 136 6.87 5.35 17.20
C ASP A 136 7.89 4.27 16.80
N THR A 137 9.01 4.25 17.51
CA THR A 137 10.14 3.35 17.23
C THR A 137 9.87 1.90 17.57
N ARG A 138 8.90 1.60 18.44
CA ARG A 138 8.50 0.22 18.76
C ARG A 138 7.71 -0.38 17.61
N SER A 139 6.75 0.35 17.06
CA SER A 139 6.03 -0.05 15.85
C SER A 139 6.99 -0.24 14.67
N ALA A 140 7.94 0.68 14.49
CA ALA A 140 8.98 0.55 13.47
C ALA A 140 9.85 -0.71 13.69
N ALA A 141 10.29 -0.98 14.92
CA ALA A 141 11.09 -2.15 15.24
C ALA A 141 10.33 -3.47 15.00
N LEU A 142 9.04 -3.51 15.30
CA LEU A 142 8.22 -4.69 15.03
C LEU A 142 8.09 -4.96 13.53
N LEU A 143 7.80 -3.91 12.75
CA LEU A 143 7.72 -4.00 11.29
C LEU A 143 9.07 -4.36 10.67
N ALA A 144 10.17 -3.83 11.21
CA ALA A 144 11.53 -4.18 10.80
C ALA A 144 11.84 -5.66 10.98
N LEU A 145 11.51 -6.23 12.14
CA LEU A 145 11.73 -7.66 12.40
C LEU A 145 10.86 -8.51 11.49
N GLY A 146 9.60 -8.13 11.26
CA GLY A 146 8.72 -8.78 10.28
C GLY A 146 9.33 -8.76 8.88
N TYR A 147 9.77 -7.59 8.41
CA TYR A 147 10.36 -7.37 7.10
C TYR A 147 11.67 -8.14 6.87
N VAL A 148 12.54 -8.24 7.89
CA VAL A 148 13.79 -9.02 7.77
C VAL A 148 13.51 -10.52 7.83
N CYS A 149 12.41 -10.91 8.48
CA CYS A 149 11.99 -12.31 8.57
C CYS A 149 11.12 -12.77 7.39
N THR A 150 10.96 -11.98 6.33
CA THR A 150 10.38 -12.47 5.07
C THR A 150 11.46 -13.10 4.18
N PRO A 151 11.16 -14.23 3.52
CA PRO A 151 12.13 -14.92 2.68
C PRO A 151 12.54 -14.05 1.49
N VAL A 152 13.85 -13.95 1.24
CA VAL A 152 14.39 -13.05 0.22
C VAL A 152 14.28 -13.64 -1.20
N PHE A 153 14.13 -14.95 -1.35
CA PHE A 153 14.02 -15.62 -2.66
C PHE A 153 12.85 -16.59 -2.68
N SER A 154 11.91 -16.37 -3.61
CA SER A 154 10.71 -17.21 -3.82
C SER A 154 11.02 -18.66 -4.21
N GLU A 155 12.23 -18.92 -4.74
CA GLU A 155 12.67 -20.27 -5.15
C GLU A 155 13.09 -21.17 -3.98
N HIS A 156 13.30 -20.63 -2.78
CA HIS A 156 13.64 -21.42 -1.61
C HIS A 156 12.40 -21.65 -0.74
N SER A 157 11.86 -22.85 -0.84
CA SER A 157 10.67 -23.35 -0.12
C SER A 157 10.85 -23.48 1.40
N LEU A 158 11.76 -22.74 2.02
CA LEU A 158 11.96 -22.77 3.46
C LEU A 158 10.97 -21.79 4.14
N PRO A 159 10.13 -22.27 5.07
CA PRO A 159 9.08 -21.45 5.71
C PRO A 159 9.63 -20.43 6.72
N THR A 160 10.94 -20.41 6.97
CA THR A 160 11.62 -19.48 7.88
C THR A 160 12.65 -18.68 7.11
N ALA A 161 12.51 -17.36 7.07
CA ALA A 161 13.61 -16.50 6.66
C ALA A 161 14.73 -16.56 7.70
N PHE A 162 15.93 -16.17 7.29
CA PHE A 162 17.11 -16.19 8.13
C PHE A 162 17.72 -14.80 8.17
N ILE A 163 18.37 -14.42 9.27
CA ILE A 163 19.21 -13.23 9.34
C ILE A 163 20.67 -13.62 9.62
N LYS A 164 21.64 -12.91 9.04
CA LYS A 164 23.04 -13.14 9.35
C LYS A 164 23.32 -12.77 10.81
N LYS A 165 24.00 -13.68 11.52
CA LYS A 165 24.34 -13.53 12.93
C LYS A 165 25.16 -12.27 13.21
N ASP A 166 26.10 -11.93 12.33
CA ASP A 166 26.92 -10.72 12.43
C ASP A 166 26.08 -9.44 12.52
N ARG A 167 24.93 -9.37 11.85
CA ARG A 167 24.04 -8.19 11.94
C ARG A 167 23.27 -8.09 13.23
N VAL A 168 22.89 -9.21 13.80
CA VAL A 168 22.32 -9.25 15.15
C VAL A 168 23.40 -8.86 16.16
N ILE A 169 24.64 -9.32 15.97
CA ILE A 169 25.77 -8.91 16.81
C ILE A 169 26.07 -7.42 16.70
N ASP A 170 26.11 -6.85 15.48
CA ASP A 170 26.29 -5.41 15.25
C ASP A 170 25.21 -4.58 15.95
N LEU A 171 23.97 -5.09 15.97
CA LEU A 171 22.86 -4.45 16.67
C LEU A 171 22.97 -4.60 18.19
N MET A 172 23.33 -5.80 18.67
CA MET A 172 23.26 -6.18 20.07
C MET A 172 24.54 -5.90 20.86
N GLY A 173 25.68 -5.62 20.22
CA GLY A 173 26.98 -5.80 20.89
C GLY A 173 27.22 -7.30 21.18
N SER A 174 28.49 -7.71 21.26
CA SER A 174 28.91 -9.12 21.07
C SER A 174 28.26 -10.21 21.93
N ASP A 175 27.57 -9.91 23.05
CA ASP A 175 27.29 -10.92 24.07
C ASP A 175 25.88 -10.94 24.71
N GLU A 176 24.91 -10.14 24.25
CA GLU A 176 23.67 -9.91 25.03
C GLU A 176 22.43 -10.74 24.64
N SER A 177 22.39 -11.44 23.49
CA SER A 177 21.14 -12.08 23.00
C SER A 177 21.19 -13.61 22.97
N SER A 178 20.03 -14.27 23.11
CA SER A 178 19.94 -15.72 22.89
C SER A 178 20.11 -16.07 21.40
N SER A 179 19.68 -15.16 20.51
CA SER A 179 19.86 -15.30 19.06
C SER A 179 21.32 -15.27 18.64
N SER A 180 22.16 -14.45 19.26
CA SER A 180 23.61 -14.44 19.03
C SER A 180 24.33 -15.69 19.56
N LYS A 181 23.62 -16.57 20.28
CA LYS A 181 24.13 -17.88 20.71
C LYS A 181 23.62 -19.03 19.84
N ALA A 182 22.77 -18.76 18.84
CA ALA A 182 22.30 -19.77 17.91
C ALA A 182 23.51 -20.48 17.23
N PRO A 183 23.42 -21.80 17.02
CA PRO A 183 24.41 -22.52 16.22
C PRO A 183 24.31 -22.05 14.76
N GLY A 184 25.46 -21.99 14.08
CA GLY A 184 25.54 -21.55 12.69
C GLY A 184 25.76 -20.05 12.50
N ASP A 185 25.82 -19.65 11.23
CA ASP A 185 26.06 -18.28 10.78
C ASP A 185 24.76 -17.50 10.56
N TYR A 186 23.63 -18.21 10.54
CA TYR A 186 22.30 -17.66 10.27
C TYR A 186 21.33 -17.97 11.42
N ILE A 187 20.53 -16.97 11.79
CA ILE A 187 19.50 -17.08 12.83
C ILE A 187 18.14 -17.23 12.15
N PRO A 188 17.38 -18.30 12.44
CA PRO A 188 15.99 -18.45 11.97
C PRO A 188 15.09 -17.28 12.41
N GLY A 189 14.20 -16.84 11.54
CA GLY A 189 13.36 -15.67 11.76
C GLY A 189 12.38 -15.83 12.92
N ASP A 190 11.87 -17.04 13.14
CA ASP A 190 11.04 -17.37 14.32
C ASP A 190 11.81 -17.22 15.63
N MET A 191 13.09 -17.63 15.65
CA MET A 191 13.98 -17.41 16.78
C MET A 191 14.29 -15.93 16.99
N LEU A 192 14.50 -15.17 15.92
CA LEU A 192 14.74 -13.72 15.99
C LEU A 192 13.51 -12.98 16.53
N LEU A 193 12.31 -13.33 16.06
CA LEU A 193 11.05 -12.74 16.50
C LEU A 193 10.72 -13.06 17.96
N ALA A 194 11.20 -14.20 18.47
CA ALA A 194 11.06 -14.58 19.88
C ALA A 194 12.05 -13.85 20.81
N ASP A 195 13.08 -13.20 20.26
CA ASP A 195 14.12 -12.54 21.05
C ASP A 195 13.76 -11.10 21.42
N ASN A 196 13.10 -10.94 22.57
CA ASN A 196 12.73 -9.64 23.12
C ASN A 196 13.91 -8.68 23.28
N ALA A 197 15.14 -9.18 23.46
CA ALA A 197 16.31 -8.32 23.62
C ALA A 197 16.64 -7.61 22.30
N VAL A 198 16.52 -8.31 21.17
CA VAL A 198 16.69 -7.74 19.83
C VAL A 198 15.65 -6.65 19.58
N PHE A 199 14.38 -6.93 19.88
CA PHE A 199 13.30 -5.94 19.75
C PHE A 199 13.51 -4.70 20.63
N GLU A 200 13.85 -4.89 21.91
CA GLU A 200 14.09 -3.77 22.84
C GLU A 200 15.31 -2.93 22.45
N LYS A 201 16.35 -3.54 21.87
CA LYS A 201 17.52 -2.81 21.38
C LYS A 201 17.22 -2.05 20.09
N LEU A 202 16.48 -2.67 19.17
CA LEU A 202 16.09 -2.04 17.91
C LEU A 202 15.11 -0.89 18.13
N SER A 203 14.16 -1.02 19.04
CA SER A 203 13.22 0.06 19.39
C SER A 203 13.88 1.26 20.08
N LYS A 204 15.07 1.08 20.64
CA LYS A 204 15.93 2.16 21.17
C LYS A 204 16.89 2.73 20.11
N LYS A 205 16.95 2.13 18.92
CA LYS A 205 17.87 2.50 17.84
C LYS A 205 17.31 3.67 17.03
N GLY A 206 17.41 4.87 17.61
CA GLY A 206 17.17 6.11 16.90
C GLY A 206 15.74 6.26 16.38
N SER A 207 15.60 6.82 15.19
CA SER A 207 14.35 7.12 14.49
C SER A 207 13.80 5.92 13.69
N PRO A 208 12.48 5.88 13.35
CA PRO A 208 11.91 4.88 12.45
C PRO A 208 12.66 4.75 11.12
N ALA A 209 13.23 5.84 10.62
CA ALA A 209 14.07 5.89 9.43
C ALA A 209 15.39 5.09 9.58
N GLU A 210 16.06 5.22 10.72
CA GLU A 210 17.29 4.47 11.01
C GLU A 210 17.00 2.98 11.18
N ILE A 211 15.87 2.64 11.79
CA ILE A 211 15.37 1.26 11.92
C ILE A 211 15.08 0.66 10.55
N ALA A 212 14.38 1.39 9.67
CA ALA A 212 14.10 0.97 8.31
C ALA A 212 15.38 0.75 7.47
N THR A 213 16.34 1.65 7.63
CA THR A 213 17.66 1.53 6.98
C THR A 213 18.38 0.28 7.46
N TRP A 214 18.36 0.00 8.77
CA TRP A 214 18.95 -1.22 9.31
C TRP A 214 18.27 -2.49 8.75
N ALA A 215 16.94 -2.52 8.70
CA ALA A 215 16.18 -3.65 8.18
C ALA A 215 16.50 -3.92 6.70
N MET A 216 16.56 -2.87 5.88
CA MET A 216 16.98 -2.98 4.48
C MET A 216 18.41 -3.51 4.35
N LEU A 217 19.36 -2.96 5.12
CA LEU A 217 20.75 -3.42 5.09
C LEU A 217 20.88 -4.89 5.48
N ALA A 218 20.15 -5.33 6.51
CA ALA A 218 20.14 -6.73 6.93
C ALA A 218 19.61 -7.66 5.82
N LYS A 219 18.56 -7.23 5.09
CA LYS A 219 18.03 -7.98 3.94
C LYS A 219 19.02 -8.01 2.78
N LEU A 220 19.66 -6.88 2.51
CA LEU A 220 20.73 -6.77 1.51
C LEU A 220 21.89 -7.71 1.81
N ASP A 221 22.33 -7.81 3.06
CA ASP A 221 23.43 -8.72 3.41
C ASP A 221 23.13 -10.17 3.06
N LEU A 222 21.88 -10.62 3.23
CA LEU A 222 21.47 -11.98 2.81
C LEU A 222 21.56 -12.17 1.30
N MET A 223 21.17 -11.14 0.53
CA MET A 223 21.31 -11.17 -0.93
C MET A 223 22.78 -11.19 -1.35
N PHE A 224 23.61 -10.37 -0.71
CA PHE A 224 25.04 -10.34 -0.99
C PHE A 224 25.72 -11.66 -0.60
N ASP A 225 25.37 -12.26 0.54
CA ASP A 225 25.87 -13.58 0.95
C ASP A 225 25.49 -14.68 -0.06
N SER A 226 24.26 -14.63 -0.61
CA SER A 226 23.85 -15.54 -1.68
C SER A 226 24.62 -15.34 -2.98
N ALA A 227 25.16 -14.13 -3.22
CA ALA A 227 26.10 -13.86 -4.31
C ALA A 227 27.56 -14.21 -3.95
N GLY A 228 27.85 -14.58 -2.69
CA GLY A 228 29.20 -14.77 -2.16
C GLY A 228 29.96 -13.48 -1.98
N VAL A 229 29.25 -12.45 -1.52
CA VAL A 229 29.80 -11.12 -1.29
C VAL A 229 29.52 -10.77 0.16
N SER A 230 30.55 -10.70 0.99
CA SER A 230 30.40 -10.14 2.34
C SER A 230 30.50 -8.62 2.26
N LEU A 231 29.49 -7.90 2.74
CA LEU A 231 29.58 -6.44 2.92
C LEU A 231 30.44 -6.04 4.12
N VAL A 232 30.65 -6.98 5.05
CA VAL A 232 31.36 -6.77 6.31
C VAL A 232 32.54 -7.73 6.35
N GLY A 233 33.76 -7.20 6.23
CA GLY A 233 35.01 -7.97 6.27
C GLY A 233 35.64 -8.24 4.89
N ALA A 234 36.97 -8.34 4.87
CA ALA A 234 37.78 -8.51 3.66
C ALA A 234 37.99 -9.98 3.25
N GLU A 235 37.33 -10.93 3.92
CA GLU A 235 37.54 -12.35 3.66
C GLU A 235 36.65 -12.82 2.50
N ASP A 236 37.28 -13.50 1.53
CA ASP A 236 36.60 -14.18 0.44
C ASP A 236 35.80 -15.35 1.01
N LYS A 237 34.54 -15.08 1.37
CA LYS A 237 33.58 -16.12 1.76
C LYS A 237 32.99 -16.73 0.50
N GLN A 238 32.93 -18.06 0.46
CA GLN A 238 32.13 -18.75 -0.56
C GLN A 238 30.67 -18.30 -0.44
N ALA A 239 29.97 -18.22 -1.57
CA ALA A 239 28.53 -17.96 -1.55
C ALA A 239 27.83 -19.02 -0.72
N GLN A 240 27.02 -18.57 0.22
CA GLN A 240 26.37 -19.42 1.19
C GLN A 240 24.88 -19.10 1.21
N MET A 241 24.08 -20.15 1.38
CA MET A 241 22.68 -20.04 1.73
C MET A 241 22.47 -20.61 3.14
N PRO A 242 21.46 -20.14 3.88
CA PRO A 242 21.10 -20.77 5.14
C PRO A 242 20.57 -22.18 4.88
N GLY A 243 21.20 -23.18 5.50
CA GLY A 243 20.67 -24.53 5.62
C GLY A 243 19.46 -24.58 6.55
N ALA A 244 18.75 -25.71 6.55
CA ALA A 244 17.56 -25.90 7.39
C ALA A 244 17.85 -25.76 8.90
N ASP A 245 19.11 -25.92 9.31
CA ASP A 245 19.61 -25.80 10.68
C ASP A 245 20.32 -24.45 10.96
N GLY A 246 20.30 -23.50 10.01
CA GLY A 246 21.01 -22.22 10.12
C GLY A 246 22.51 -22.29 9.83
N THR A 247 23.04 -23.46 9.43
CA THR A 247 24.43 -23.57 8.97
C THR A 247 24.59 -22.98 7.58
N ALA A 248 25.77 -22.45 7.27
CA ALA A 248 26.06 -21.89 5.97
C ALA A 248 26.34 -23.01 4.96
N VAL A 249 25.46 -23.19 3.99
CA VAL A 249 25.61 -24.20 2.93
C VAL A 249 26.20 -23.54 1.68
N PRO A 250 27.34 -24.01 1.16
CA PRO A 250 27.92 -23.43 -0.05
C PRO A 250 26.96 -23.62 -1.23
N LEU A 251 26.74 -22.55 -1.97
CA LEU A 251 25.95 -22.53 -3.20
C LEU A 251 26.73 -23.20 -4.33
N ASP A 252 26.04 -23.99 -5.16
CA ASP A 252 26.65 -24.49 -6.38
C ASP A 252 26.97 -23.32 -7.34
N PRO A 253 28.00 -23.42 -8.19
CA PRO A 253 28.43 -22.32 -9.05
C PRO A 253 27.33 -21.77 -9.97
N ARG A 254 26.39 -22.61 -10.41
CA ARG A 254 25.31 -22.20 -11.32
C ARG A 254 24.27 -21.38 -10.57
N THR A 255 23.84 -21.83 -9.39
CA THR A 255 22.90 -21.08 -8.55
C THR A 255 23.53 -19.77 -8.09
N ARG A 256 24.81 -19.79 -7.71
CA ARG A 256 25.56 -18.57 -7.39
C ARG A 256 25.56 -17.57 -8.54
N LYS A 257 25.84 -18.03 -9.77
CA LYS A 257 25.82 -17.18 -10.97
C LYS A 257 24.45 -16.54 -11.20
N LEU A 258 23.38 -17.29 -10.99
CA LEU A 258 22.01 -16.79 -11.14
C LEU A 258 21.64 -15.80 -10.03
N ALA A 259 22.05 -16.06 -8.78
CA ALA A 259 21.88 -15.13 -7.66
C ALA A 259 22.65 -13.82 -7.90
N THR A 260 23.91 -13.90 -8.35
CA THR A 260 24.71 -12.74 -8.73
C THR A 260 24.08 -11.98 -9.90
N ALA A 261 23.61 -12.68 -10.93
CA ALA A 261 22.91 -12.10 -12.08
C ALA A 261 21.67 -11.31 -11.65
N ARG A 262 20.83 -11.92 -10.80
CA ARG A 262 19.63 -11.28 -10.25
C ARG A 262 20.01 -10.04 -9.46
N LEU A 263 20.90 -10.17 -8.48
CA LEU A 263 21.37 -9.05 -7.66
C LEU A 263 21.91 -7.88 -8.51
N LEU A 264 22.76 -8.16 -9.50
CA LEU A 264 23.31 -7.14 -10.39
C LEU A 264 22.23 -6.48 -11.25
N THR A 265 21.28 -7.25 -11.75
CA THR A 265 20.15 -6.73 -12.54
C THR A 265 19.27 -5.84 -11.67
N THR A 266 18.91 -6.30 -10.47
CA THR A 266 18.08 -5.58 -9.50
C THR A 266 18.73 -4.26 -9.08
N LEU A 267 20.01 -4.27 -8.70
CA LEU A 267 20.73 -3.07 -8.27
C LEU A 267 21.07 -2.13 -9.44
N GLY A 268 21.35 -2.68 -10.61
CA GLY A 268 21.69 -1.92 -11.81
C GLY A 268 20.50 -1.19 -12.44
N LEU A 269 19.30 -1.75 -12.34
CA LEU A 269 18.06 -1.12 -12.81
C LEU A 269 17.46 -0.15 -11.79
N ALA A 270 17.84 -0.24 -10.51
CA ALA A 270 17.32 0.61 -9.43
C ALA A 270 17.64 2.09 -9.64
N GLY A 271 18.85 2.41 -10.09
CA GLY A 271 19.19 3.77 -10.48
C GLY A 271 18.59 4.07 -11.85
N ASN A 272 18.07 5.28 -12.08
CA ASN A 272 17.76 5.83 -13.42
C ASN A 272 19.05 5.97 -14.27
N GLN A 273 19.79 4.88 -14.42
CA GLN A 273 21.11 4.87 -15.01
C GLN A 273 20.97 4.60 -16.51
N ALA A 274 21.84 5.25 -17.27
CA ALA A 274 21.83 5.24 -18.73
C ALA A 274 21.93 3.81 -19.31
N THR A 275 21.48 3.66 -20.57
CA THR A 275 21.61 2.46 -21.41
C THR A 275 22.99 1.78 -21.33
N ASP A 276 24.04 2.55 -21.07
CA ASP A 276 25.42 2.09 -20.98
C ASP A 276 25.66 1.16 -19.78
N GLN A 277 24.94 1.35 -18.67
CA GLN A 277 25.06 0.47 -17.51
C GLN A 277 24.40 -0.88 -17.73
N VAL A 278 23.25 -0.91 -18.42
CA VAL A 278 22.61 -2.17 -18.81
C VAL A 278 23.55 -2.96 -19.72
N ALA A 279 24.18 -2.30 -20.70
CA ALA A 279 25.19 -2.95 -21.55
C ALA A 279 26.37 -3.49 -20.72
N LYS A 280 26.87 -2.74 -19.74
CA LYS A 280 27.93 -3.19 -18.84
C LYS A 280 27.50 -4.41 -18.01
N LEU A 281 26.30 -4.40 -17.45
CA LEU A 281 25.73 -5.49 -16.66
C LEU A 281 25.55 -6.76 -17.50
N VAL A 282 25.02 -6.63 -18.73
CA VAL A 282 24.90 -7.73 -19.68
C VAL A 282 26.26 -8.34 -19.99
N THR A 283 27.30 -7.52 -20.13
CA THR A 283 28.68 -8.01 -20.35
C THR A 283 29.27 -8.69 -19.11
N VAL A 284 28.99 -8.18 -17.90
CA VAL A 284 29.46 -8.78 -16.63
C VAL A 284 28.79 -10.13 -16.37
N VAL A 285 27.47 -10.18 -16.48
CA VAL A 285 26.66 -11.36 -16.11
C VAL A 285 26.58 -12.37 -17.24
N GLY A 286 26.68 -11.90 -18.49
CA GLY A 286 26.41 -12.64 -19.70
C GLY A 286 24.94 -12.53 -20.10
N PRO A 287 24.63 -12.43 -21.41
CA PRO A 287 23.27 -12.26 -21.90
C PRO A 287 22.35 -13.42 -21.51
N ARG A 288 22.85 -14.65 -21.38
CA ARG A 288 22.03 -15.79 -20.96
C ARG A 288 21.56 -15.67 -19.51
N ALA A 289 22.48 -15.42 -18.59
CA ALA A 289 22.14 -15.28 -17.18
C ALA A 289 21.33 -14.00 -16.93
N PHE A 290 21.61 -12.92 -17.68
CA PHE A 290 20.80 -11.71 -17.65
C PHE A 290 19.37 -11.94 -18.15
N LEU A 291 19.18 -12.61 -19.30
CA LEU A 291 17.84 -12.93 -19.80
C LEU A 291 17.07 -13.84 -18.84
N ASN A 292 17.71 -14.86 -18.28
CA ASN A 292 17.07 -15.72 -17.27
C ASN A 292 16.67 -14.92 -16.02
N ALA A 293 17.53 -14.02 -15.54
CA ALA A 293 17.20 -13.14 -14.41
C ALA A 293 16.01 -12.22 -14.74
N MET A 294 15.98 -11.64 -15.95
CA MET A 294 14.87 -10.82 -16.43
C MET A 294 13.57 -11.61 -16.63
N GLU A 295 13.63 -12.86 -17.09
CA GLU A 295 12.47 -13.73 -17.22
C GLU A 295 11.91 -14.12 -15.85
N ASN A 296 12.77 -14.44 -14.88
CA ASN A 296 12.38 -14.70 -13.50
C ASN A 296 11.74 -13.46 -12.86
N GLU A 297 12.37 -12.29 -13.01
CA GLU A 297 11.85 -11.02 -12.51
C GLU A 297 10.50 -10.68 -13.17
N ALA A 298 10.37 -10.88 -14.48
CA ALA A 298 9.09 -10.70 -15.18
C ALA A 298 8.02 -11.70 -14.70
N GLY A 299 8.42 -12.92 -14.33
CA GLY A 299 7.56 -13.91 -13.69
C GLY A 299 7.05 -13.44 -12.32
N ASP A 300 7.97 -12.97 -11.48
CA ASP A 300 7.67 -12.43 -10.14
C ASP A 300 6.75 -11.20 -10.24
N LEU A 301 7.02 -10.28 -11.18
CA LEU A 301 6.16 -9.11 -11.43
C LEU A 301 4.76 -9.48 -11.92
N ARG A 302 4.61 -10.54 -12.73
CA ARG A 302 3.29 -11.04 -13.15
C ARG A 302 2.53 -11.68 -11.98
N ALA A 303 3.23 -12.44 -11.14
CA ALA A 303 2.64 -13.02 -9.93
C ALA A 303 2.18 -11.91 -8.97
N LEU A 304 3.03 -10.89 -8.78
CA LEU A 304 2.73 -9.70 -7.99
C LEU A 304 1.52 -8.92 -8.55
N ASN A 305 1.45 -8.70 -9.86
CA ASN A 305 0.30 -8.03 -10.47
C ASN A 305 -1.01 -8.82 -10.25
N THR A 306 -0.95 -10.15 -10.36
CA THR A 306 -2.10 -11.02 -10.11
C THR A 306 -2.58 -10.93 -8.66
N GLU A 307 -1.65 -10.91 -7.70
CA GLU A 307 -1.96 -10.75 -6.28
C GLU A 307 -2.52 -9.34 -5.98
N ILE A 308 -1.99 -8.28 -6.59
CA ILE A 308 -2.54 -6.92 -6.46
C ILE A 308 -3.98 -6.87 -6.97
N GLU A 309 -4.25 -7.43 -8.15
CA GLU A 309 -5.61 -7.49 -8.71
C GLU A 309 -6.57 -8.24 -7.78
N PHE A 310 -6.11 -9.36 -7.21
CA PHE A 310 -6.87 -10.14 -6.24
C PHE A 310 -7.18 -9.35 -4.96
N ARG A 311 -6.18 -8.69 -4.36
CA ARG A 311 -6.35 -7.85 -3.16
C ARG A 311 -7.23 -6.64 -3.43
N LEU A 312 -7.09 -6.00 -4.60
CA LEU A 312 -7.93 -4.88 -5.01
C LEU A 312 -9.39 -5.32 -5.13
N LYS A 313 -9.64 -6.47 -5.76
CA LYS A 313 -10.98 -7.05 -5.85
C LYS A 313 -11.58 -7.33 -4.47
N GLN A 314 -10.83 -7.97 -3.56
CA GLN A 314 -11.29 -8.20 -2.20
C GLN A 314 -11.57 -6.89 -1.45
N SER A 315 -10.71 -5.88 -1.59
CA SER A 315 -10.89 -4.58 -0.97
C SER A 315 -12.16 -3.89 -1.48
N MET A 316 -12.40 -3.93 -2.80
CA MET A 316 -13.63 -3.42 -3.41
C MET A 316 -14.87 -4.17 -2.91
N GLU A 317 -14.82 -5.50 -2.80
CA GLU A 317 -15.92 -6.29 -2.24
C GLU A 317 -16.23 -5.92 -0.79
N ARG A 318 -15.20 -5.77 0.05
CA ARG A 318 -15.34 -5.30 1.44
C ARG A 318 -15.89 -3.87 1.51
N PHE A 319 -15.42 -2.99 0.63
CA PHE A 319 -15.91 -1.62 0.53
C PHE A 319 -17.40 -1.60 0.16
N VAL A 320 -17.80 -2.33 -0.89
CA VAL A 320 -19.20 -2.45 -1.31
C VAL A 320 -20.07 -3.04 -0.20
N ALA A 321 -19.61 -4.09 0.48
CA ALA A 321 -20.33 -4.69 1.59
C ALA A 321 -20.53 -3.70 2.76
N ARG A 322 -19.49 -2.93 3.12
CA ARG A 322 -19.52 -1.98 4.24
C ARG A 322 -20.33 -0.72 3.93
N TYR A 323 -20.11 -0.13 2.75
CA TYR A 323 -20.72 1.14 2.37
C TYR A 323 -22.06 0.98 1.65
N GLY A 324 -22.36 -0.19 1.08
CA GLY A 324 -23.68 -0.46 0.51
C GLY A 324 -24.79 -0.27 1.53
N GLN A 325 -24.64 -0.83 2.73
CA GLN A 325 -25.58 -0.65 3.84
C GLN A 325 -25.71 0.82 4.28
N ALA A 326 -24.59 1.55 4.33
CA ALA A 326 -24.60 2.96 4.68
C ALA A 326 -25.33 3.80 3.62
N ILE A 327 -25.12 3.51 2.32
CA ILE A 327 -25.82 4.18 1.21
C ILE A 327 -27.33 3.90 1.29
N ASP A 328 -27.73 2.67 1.58
CA ASP A 328 -29.15 2.31 1.72
C ASP A 328 -29.79 3.01 2.94
N THR A 329 -29.04 3.14 4.04
CA THR A 329 -29.48 3.89 5.22
C THR A 329 -29.64 5.39 4.93
N ILE A 330 -28.71 5.98 4.17
CA ILE A 330 -28.81 7.39 3.74
C ILE A 330 -30.04 7.57 2.84
N LYS A 331 -30.31 6.65 1.92
CA LYS A 331 -31.51 6.69 1.08
C LYS A 331 -32.80 6.59 1.90
N SER A 332 -32.86 5.71 2.90
CA SER A 332 -34.05 5.62 3.76
C SER A 332 -34.26 6.90 4.58
N LEU A 333 -33.17 7.50 5.09
CA LEU A 333 -33.24 8.78 5.80
C LEU A 333 -33.67 9.94 4.90
N ASP A 334 -33.23 9.99 3.63
CA ASP A 334 -33.71 11.00 2.67
C ASP A 334 -35.21 10.88 2.39
N ILE A 335 -35.72 9.65 2.27
CA ILE A 335 -37.17 9.40 2.10
C ILE A 335 -37.95 9.89 3.33
N GLU A 336 -37.47 9.56 4.53
CA GLU A 336 -38.09 10.01 5.79
C GLU A 336 -38.06 11.53 5.92
N HIS A 337 -36.93 12.16 5.61
CA HIS A 337 -36.79 13.62 5.61
C HIS A 337 -37.78 14.29 4.65
N ARG A 338 -37.92 13.78 3.41
CA ARG A 338 -38.91 14.31 2.45
C ARG A 338 -40.34 14.16 2.95
N ARG A 339 -40.67 13.04 3.60
CA ARG A 339 -41.98 12.83 4.21
C ARG A 339 -42.24 13.85 5.31
N LEU A 340 -41.30 14.03 6.24
CA LEU A 340 -41.43 15.00 7.33
C LEU A 340 -41.55 16.44 6.82
N MET A 341 -40.83 16.79 5.75
CA MET A 341 -40.98 18.09 5.09
C MET A 341 -42.39 18.30 4.51
N SER A 342 -42.98 17.27 3.90
CA SER A 342 -44.36 17.33 3.40
C SER A 342 -45.37 17.50 4.55
N GLU A 343 -45.21 16.76 5.64
CA GLU A 343 -46.07 16.87 6.83
C GLU A 343 -45.96 18.28 7.46
N LEU A 344 -44.74 18.83 7.52
CA LEU A 344 -44.50 20.19 8.02
C LEU A 344 -45.15 21.26 7.13
N ASP A 345 -45.14 21.09 5.82
CA ASP A 345 -45.82 21.99 4.89
C ASP A 345 -47.35 21.91 5.00
N GLU A 346 -47.92 20.72 5.25
CA GLU A 346 -49.35 20.57 5.57
C GLU A 346 -49.73 21.28 6.87
N ILE A 347 -48.93 21.12 7.93
CA ILE A 347 -49.14 21.81 9.20
C ILE A 347 -49.07 23.33 9.01
N LYS A 348 -48.11 23.84 8.24
CA LYS A 348 -48.03 25.27 7.90
C LYS A 348 -49.29 25.75 7.20
N LYS A 349 -49.80 25.02 6.20
CA LYS A 349 -51.07 25.37 5.53
C LYS A 349 -52.24 25.42 6.51
N LEU A 350 -52.34 24.46 7.42
CA LEU A 350 -53.39 24.44 8.44
C LEU A 350 -53.26 25.63 9.40
N LEU A 351 -52.03 25.99 9.80
CA LEU A 351 -51.75 27.16 10.63
C LEU A 351 -52.14 28.46 9.92
N ASP A 352 -51.82 28.58 8.64
CA ASP A 352 -52.17 29.75 7.80
C ASP A 352 -53.70 29.87 7.60
N MET A 353 -54.44 28.75 7.61
CA MET A 353 -55.91 28.74 7.56
C MET A 353 -56.57 29.10 8.90
N GLN A 354 -55.88 28.92 10.03
CA GLN A 354 -56.42 29.20 11.36
C GLN A 354 -56.98 30.61 11.54
N PRO A 355 -56.33 31.72 11.11
CA PRO A 355 -56.91 33.06 11.22
C PRO A 355 -58.21 33.22 10.44
N MET A 356 -58.31 32.62 9.25
CA MET A 356 -59.53 32.63 8.43
C MET A 356 -60.67 31.91 9.16
N LEU A 357 -60.42 30.71 9.70
CA LEU A 357 -61.40 29.95 10.47
C LEU A 357 -61.84 30.68 11.74
N LEU A 358 -60.93 31.39 12.41
CA LEU A 358 -61.25 32.23 13.57
C LEU A 358 -62.10 33.43 13.18
N GLU A 359 -61.82 34.08 12.05
CA GLU A 359 -62.63 35.19 11.55
C GLU A 359 -64.03 34.73 11.13
N GLU A 360 -64.14 33.58 10.47
CA GLU A 360 -65.42 32.97 10.11
C GLU A 360 -66.23 32.62 11.37
N ARG A 361 -65.59 32.05 12.40
CA ARG A 361 -66.24 31.79 13.69
C ARG A 361 -66.70 33.07 14.37
N LYS A 362 -65.91 34.15 14.35
CA LYS A 362 -66.32 35.46 14.89
C LYS A 362 -67.56 35.99 14.16
N LYS A 363 -67.58 35.98 12.83
CA LYS A 363 -68.74 36.38 12.03
C LYS A 363 -69.99 35.53 12.32
N ASN A 364 -69.81 34.22 12.51
CA ASN A 364 -70.91 33.33 12.87
C ASN A 364 -71.45 33.62 14.28
N LEU A 365 -70.57 33.94 15.25
CA LEU A 365 -70.99 34.37 16.59
C LEU A 365 -71.75 35.70 16.54
N GLU A 366 -71.28 36.69 15.79
CA GLU A 366 -71.97 37.97 15.60
C GLU A 366 -73.37 37.79 14.99
N ARG A 367 -73.52 36.90 14.00
CA ARG A 367 -74.83 36.56 13.41
C ARG A 367 -75.76 35.92 14.45
N LEU A 368 -75.26 34.97 15.24
CA LEU A 368 -76.04 34.32 16.29
C LEU A 368 -76.46 35.31 17.39
N GLU A 369 -75.57 36.23 17.78
CA GLU A 369 -75.89 37.29 18.74
C GLU A 369 -76.95 38.25 18.20
N ALA A 370 -76.86 38.64 16.92
CA ALA A 370 -77.86 39.48 16.27
C ALA A 370 -79.24 38.78 16.21
N ASP A 371 -79.27 37.50 15.84
CA ASP A 371 -80.50 36.69 15.82
C ASP A 371 -81.11 36.52 17.22
N LEU A 372 -80.28 36.29 18.24
CA LEU A 372 -80.73 36.23 19.64
C LEU A 372 -81.30 37.57 20.10
N LYS A 373 -80.66 38.69 19.76
CA LYS A 373 -81.15 40.03 20.08
C LYS A 373 -82.49 40.31 19.40
N LYS A 374 -82.64 39.92 18.12
CA LYS A 374 -83.89 40.03 17.38
C LYS A 374 -85.01 39.20 18.03
N LYS A 375 -84.75 37.91 18.32
CA LYS A 375 -85.72 37.03 18.99
C LYS A 375 -86.11 37.50 20.39
N ARG A 376 -85.19 38.16 21.12
CA ARG A 376 -85.51 38.81 22.40
C ARG A 376 -86.43 40.01 22.19
N GLY A 377 -86.15 40.88 21.22
CA GLY A 377 -87.03 42.00 20.87
C GLY A 377 -88.44 41.53 20.45
N ASP A 378 -88.53 40.48 19.63
CA ASP A 378 -89.80 39.88 19.24
C ASP A 378 -90.55 39.32 20.46
N SER A 379 -89.86 38.60 21.35
CA SER A 379 -90.41 38.09 22.62
C SER A 379 -90.90 39.20 23.55
N ASP A 380 -90.14 40.30 23.69
CA ASP A 380 -90.50 41.45 24.53
C ASP A 380 -91.73 42.16 23.97
N SER A 381 -91.83 42.32 22.65
CA SER A 381 -93.01 42.89 21.99
C SER A 381 -94.25 42.03 22.16
N LEU A 382 -94.10 40.70 22.04
CA LEU A 382 -95.16 39.74 22.33
C LEU A 382 -95.58 39.84 23.79
N PHE A 383 -94.63 39.91 24.73
CA PHE A 383 -94.91 40.05 26.15
C PHE A 383 -95.66 41.36 26.48
N GLN A 384 -95.25 42.48 25.89
CA GLN A 384 -95.95 43.77 26.04
C GLN A 384 -97.37 43.72 25.46
N SER A 385 -97.55 43.09 24.29
CA SER A 385 -98.88 42.92 23.68
C SER A 385 -99.79 42.06 24.58
N LEU A 386 -99.24 41.02 25.19
CA LEU A 386 -99.93 40.11 26.10
C LEU A 386 -100.29 40.82 27.42
N GLN A 387 -99.37 41.63 27.97
CA GLN A 387 -99.61 42.45 29.15
C GLN A 387 -100.69 43.52 28.90
N THR A 388 -100.69 44.14 27.71
CA THR A 388 -101.68 45.13 27.29
C THR A 388 -103.05 44.49 27.09
N GLY A 389 -103.08 43.34 26.43
CA GLY A 389 -104.27 42.50 26.29
C GLY A 389 -104.86 42.13 27.65
N ALA A 390 -104.03 41.64 28.57
CA ALA A 390 -104.42 41.32 29.94
C ALA A 390 -104.99 42.54 30.68
N ARG A 391 -104.34 43.70 30.62
CA ARG A 391 -104.86 44.95 31.21
C ARG A 391 -106.23 45.34 30.66
N SER A 392 -106.42 45.24 29.34
CA SER A 392 -107.73 45.54 28.71
C SER A 392 -108.82 44.56 29.17
N LEU A 393 -108.48 43.28 29.34
CA LEU A 393 -109.41 42.26 29.85
C LEU A 393 -109.77 42.52 31.31
N TYR A 394 -108.80 42.95 32.14
CA TYR A 394 -109.08 43.37 33.52
C TYR A 394 -109.96 44.61 33.59
N GLN A 395 -109.75 45.60 32.71
CA GLN A 395 -110.61 46.79 32.62
C GLN A 395 -112.04 46.42 32.21
N LYS A 396 -112.20 45.64 31.14
CA LYS A 396 -113.52 45.14 30.71
C LYS A 396 -114.22 44.32 31.80
N ARG A 397 -113.47 43.50 32.55
CA ARG A 397 -114.00 42.77 33.71
C ARG A 397 -114.52 43.72 34.80
N ARG A 398 -113.80 44.81 35.08
CA ARG A 398 -114.21 45.82 36.07
C ARG A 398 -115.44 46.62 35.60
N GLU A 399 -115.49 46.97 34.32
CA GLU A 399 -116.67 47.60 33.70
C GLU A 399 -117.88 46.68 33.75
N LEU A 400 -117.71 45.39 33.43
CA LEU A 400 -118.76 44.38 33.54
C LEU A 400 -119.22 44.21 34.98
N GLN A 401 -118.31 44.20 35.96
CA GLN A 401 -118.70 44.18 37.38
C GLN A 401 -119.51 45.44 37.75
N GLY A 402 -119.10 46.62 37.30
CA GLY A 402 -119.86 47.85 37.51
C GLY A 402 -121.25 47.81 36.86
N LEU A 403 -121.38 47.25 35.66
CA LEU A 403 -122.67 47.02 35.00
C LEU A 403 -123.53 46.01 35.76
N VAL A 404 -122.94 44.92 36.24
CA VAL A 404 -123.64 43.91 37.06
C VAL A 404 -124.15 44.55 38.37
N ASP A 405 -123.35 45.41 39.00
CA ASP A 405 -123.76 46.15 40.20
C ASP A 405 -124.89 47.15 39.90
N GLN A 406 -124.84 47.86 38.77
CA GLN A 406 -125.90 48.75 38.30
C GLN A 406 -127.19 47.99 38.00
N VAL A 407 -127.10 46.85 37.31
CA VAL A 407 -128.25 45.97 37.05
C VAL A 407 -128.83 45.49 38.38
N GLY A 408 -127.99 45.10 39.34
CA GLY A 408 -128.44 44.72 40.69
C GLY A 408 -129.14 45.85 41.44
N GLN A 409 -128.71 47.10 41.27
CA GLN A 409 -129.39 48.27 41.85
C GLN A 409 -130.72 48.59 41.14
N LEU A 410 -130.77 48.50 39.82
CA LEU A 410 -131.99 48.67 39.03
C LEU A 410 -133.01 47.58 39.37
N GLU A 411 -132.58 46.34 39.54
CA GLU A 411 -133.42 45.24 39.96
C GLU A 411 -133.98 45.46 41.37
N LYS A 412 -133.16 45.96 42.31
CA LYS A 412 -133.64 46.38 43.63
C LYS A 412 -134.67 47.52 43.56
N ARG A 413 -134.46 48.52 42.70
CA ARG A 413 -135.42 49.62 42.50
C ARG A 413 -136.72 49.15 41.85
N ALA A 414 -136.64 48.24 40.87
CA ALA A 414 -137.80 47.63 40.26
C ALA A 414 -138.64 46.86 41.30
N ARG A 415 -137.98 46.05 42.16
CA ARG A 415 -138.67 45.35 43.26
C ARG A 415 -139.29 46.31 44.29
N GLN A 416 -138.69 47.48 44.54
CA GLN A 416 -139.28 48.50 45.41
C GLN A 416 -140.50 49.19 44.79
N LEU A 417 -140.55 49.29 43.45
CA LEU A 417 -141.71 49.84 42.73
C LEU A 417 -142.85 48.82 42.60
N GLU A 418 -142.56 47.52 42.54
CA GLU A 418 -143.59 46.45 42.59
C GLU A 418 -144.28 46.32 43.96
N LEU A 419 -143.69 46.89 45.02
CA LEU A 419 -144.25 46.90 46.39
C LEU A 419 -145.09 48.15 46.71
N ARG A 420 -145.35 49.01 45.73
CA ARG A 420 -146.31 50.14 45.78
C ARG A 420 -147.45 49.88 44.81
#